data_AF-A0A258EEE2-F1
#
_entry.id   AF-A0A258EEE2-F1
#
_cell.length_a   1.000
_cell.length_b   1.000
_cell.length_c   1.000
_cell.angle_alpha   90.00
_cell.angle_beta   90.00
_cell.angle_gamma   90.00
#
_symmetry.space_group_name_H-M   'P 1'
#
loop_
_entity.id
_entity.type
_entity.pdbx_description
1 polymer ?
#
loop_
_entity_poly.entity_id
_entity_poly.type
_entity_poly.pdbx_seq_one_letter_code
_entity_poly.pdbx_strand_id
1 'polypeptide(L)'
;MTAVRSPGRLVLLALMPVAGCVAAAPADQRIPEPVRVSNGGLPFQMWEGALARRAADAACGGRVNVSIYDRFDRATGEWVFSEGCA
;
A
#
# COMPACT_ATOMS: atom_id res chain seq x y z
N MET A 1 -6.00 28.71 60.24
CA MET A 1 -4.62 28.31 59.92
C MET A 1 -4.31 28.81 58.52
N THR A 2 -3.34 29.70 58.43
CA THR A 2 -2.78 30.36 57.24
C THR A 2 -1.73 29.47 56.56
N ALA A 3 -1.70 29.45 55.22
CA ALA A 3 -0.52 29.07 54.40
C ALA A 3 -0.75 29.60 52.97
N VAL A 4 -0.22 30.77 52.57
CA VAL A 4 1.17 31.13 52.19
C VAL A 4 1.67 30.41 50.93
N ARG A 5 1.36 31.04 49.79
CA ARG A 5 2.21 31.38 48.62
C ARG A 5 3.42 30.47 48.31
N SER A 6 3.33 29.70 47.22
CA SER A 6 4.49 29.11 46.54
C SER A 6 5.11 30.11 45.53
N PRO A 7 6.45 30.27 45.50
CA PRO A 7 7.17 30.97 44.44
C PRO A 7 8.01 30.02 43.57
N GLY A 8 8.11 30.36 42.28
CA GLY A 8 9.14 29.85 41.37
C GLY A 8 8.72 28.58 40.62
N ARG A 9 9.05 28.40 39.34
CA ARG A 9 9.94 29.09 38.41
C ARG A 9 9.24 29.04 37.05
N LEU A 10 9.14 30.16 36.36
CA LEU A 10 8.87 30.17 34.92
C LEU A 10 10.08 29.52 34.24
N VAL A 11 9.98 28.23 33.94
CA VAL A 11 10.92 27.54 33.06
C VAL A 11 10.61 28.02 31.65
N LEU A 12 11.42 28.95 31.16
CA LEU A 12 11.40 29.40 29.78
C LEU A 12 11.90 28.23 28.90
N LEU A 13 10.97 27.41 28.41
CA LEU A 13 11.24 26.36 27.43
C LEU A 13 11.64 27.04 26.11
N ALA A 14 12.94 27.05 25.81
CA ALA A 14 13.46 27.50 24.54
C ALA A 14 13.04 26.52 23.42
N LEU A 15 12.07 26.93 22.60
CA LEU A 15 11.68 26.24 21.38
C LEU A 15 12.73 26.54 20.30
N MET A 16 13.61 25.60 20.01
CA MET A 16 14.48 25.63 18.83
C MET A 16 13.64 25.35 17.58
N PRO A 17 13.54 26.27 16.60
CA PRO A 17 12.90 25.97 15.34
C PRO A 17 13.82 25.08 14.50
N VAL A 18 13.48 23.80 14.38
CA VAL A 18 14.17 22.89 13.47
C VAL A 18 13.70 23.22 12.06
N ALA A 19 14.39 24.16 11.40
CA ALA A 19 14.18 24.45 9.98
C ALA A 19 14.80 23.32 9.14
N GLY A 20 14.09 22.19 9.05
CA GLY A 20 14.42 21.12 8.12
C GLY A 20 13.91 21.48 6.73
N CYS A 21 14.82 21.70 5.77
CA CYS A 21 14.48 21.70 4.36
C CYS A 21 14.07 20.28 3.95
N VAL A 22 12.80 19.93 4.08
CA VAL A 22 12.24 18.74 3.45
C VAL A 22 12.14 19.02 1.95
N ALA A 23 13.06 18.44 1.18
CA ALA A 23 12.89 18.32 -0.25
C ALA A 23 11.61 17.52 -0.51
N ALA A 24 10.65 18.12 -1.21
CA ALA A 24 9.44 17.42 -1.62
C ALA A 24 9.85 16.27 -2.54
N ALA A 25 9.63 15.03 -2.09
CA ALA A 25 9.81 13.86 -2.93
C ALA A 25 8.88 13.98 -4.15
N PRO A 26 9.33 13.64 -5.37
CA PRO A 26 8.47 13.69 -6.54
C PRO A 26 7.27 12.76 -6.30
N ALA A 27 6.08 13.34 -6.36
CA ALA A 27 4.82 12.62 -6.30
C ALA A 27 4.56 11.94 -7.65
N ASP A 28 5.31 10.89 -7.97
CA ASP A 28 4.89 9.88 -8.92
C ASP A 28 4.89 8.51 -8.21
N GLN A 29 4.21 8.47 -7.05
CA GLN A 29 3.74 7.22 -6.49
C GLN A 29 2.43 6.87 -7.20
N ARG A 30 2.52 6.47 -8.48
CA ARG A 30 1.41 5.74 -9.08
C ARG A 30 1.28 4.45 -8.29
N ILE A 31 0.25 4.38 -7.47
CA ILE A 31 -0.17 3.11 -6.87
C ILE A 31 -0.58 2.24 -8.07
N PRO A 32 0.12 1.14 -8.35
CA PRO A 32 -0.25 0.29 -9.47
C PRO A 32 -1.66 -0.24 -9.25
N GLU A 33 -2.51 -0.12 -10.27
CA GLU A 33 -3.88 -0.63 -10.21
C GLU A 33 -3.86 -2.18 -10.23
N PRO A 34 -4.48 -2.85 -9.24
CA PRO A 34 -4.49 -4.31 -9.20
C PRO A 34 -5.18 -4.92 -10.41
N VAL A 35 -4.59 -5.98 -10.96
CA VAL A 35 -5.18 -6.74 -12.07
C VAL A 35 -5.95 -7.92 -11.49
N ARG A 36 -7.25 -7.97 -11.76
CA ARG A 36 -8.13 -9.10 -11.41
C ARG A 36 -8.43 -9.91 -12.66
N VAL A 37 -8.31 -11.24 -12.56
CA VAL A 37 -8.58 -12.15 -13.68
C VAL A 37 -9.46 -13.32 -13.28
N SER A 38 -10.31 -13.73 -14.22
CA SER A 38 -11.11 -14.95 -14.19
C SER A 38 -10.72 -15.89 -15.33
N ASN A 39 -11.12 -17.15 -15.26
CA ASN A 39 -10.84 -18.17 -16.26
C ASN A 39 -11.86 -18.09 -17.42
N GLY A 40 -11.80 -17.02 -18.21
CA GLY A 40 -12.74 -16.80 -19.30
C GLY A 40 -14.21 -16.69 -18.84
N GLY A 41 -14.43 -16.04 -17.70
CA GLY A 41 -15.76 -15.93 -17.08
C GLY A 41 -16.12 -17.06 -16.11
N LEU A 42 -15.28 -18.09 -15.99
CA LEU A 42 -15.38 -19.12 -14.95
C LEU A 42 -14.46 -18.80 -13.76
N PRO A 43 -14.77 -19.26 -12.55
CA PRO A 43 -13.86 -19.14 -11.42
C PRO A 43 -12.62 -20.02 -11.62
N PHE A 44 -11.46 -19.53 -11.17
CA PHE A 44 -10.27 -20.36 -11.00
C PHE A 44 -10.38 -21.23 -9.75
N GLN A 45 -9.57 -22.29 -9.72
CA GLN A 45 -9.23 -23.00 -8.50
C GLN A 45 -8.00 -22.37 -7.84
N MET A 46 -7.90 -22.52 -6.51
CA MET A 46 -6.82 -21.95 -5.71
C MET A 46 -5.41 -22.46 -6.12
N TRP A 47 -5.30 -23.63 -6.74
CA TRP A 47 -4.02 -24.16 -7.22
C TRP A 47 -3.67 -23.72 -8.64
N GLU A 48 -4.52 -22.94 -9.31
CA GLU A 48 -4.37 -22.54 -10.71
C GLU A 48 -3.62 -21.21 -10.91
N GLY A 49 -2.84 -20.76 -9.92
CA GLY A 49 -2.12 -19.48 -9.97
C GLY A 49 -1.25 -19.29 -11.21
N ALA A 50 -0.67 -20.37 -11.76
CA ALA A 50 0.11 -20.30 -12.99
C ALA A 50 -0.75 -20.03 -14.24
N LEU A 51 -1.97 -20.57 -14.29
CA LEU A 51 -2.93 -20.27 -15.37
C LEU A 51 -3.44 -18.83 -15.23
N ALA A 52 -3.76 -18.42 -14.01
CA ALA A 52 -4.17 -17.06 -13.71
C ALA A 52 -3.11 -16.03 -14.09
N ARG A 53 -1.83 -16.30 -13.82
CA ARG A 53 -0.75 -15.41 -14.24
C ARG A 53 -0.69 -15.24 -15.75
N ARG A 54 -0.86 -16.33 -16.52
CA ARG A 54 -0.93 -16.22 -17.99
C ARG A 54 -2.12 -15.39 -18.47
N ALA A 55 -3.27 -15.51 -17.80
CA ALA A 55 -4.43 -14.68 -18.11
C ALA A 55 -4.17 -13.20 -17.78
N ALA A 56 -3.47 -12.92 -16.67
CA ALA A 56 -3.07 -11.56 -16.30
C ALA A 56 -2.05 -10.96 -17.26
N ASP A 57 -1.04 -11.75 -17.68
CA ASP A 57 -0.10 -11.36 -18.73
C ASP A 57 -0.84 -10.97 -20.02
N ALA A 58 -1.82 -11.79 -20.44
CA ALA A 58 -2.66 -11.50 -21.60
C ALA A 58 -3.51 -10.22 -21.41
N ALA A 59 -4.09 -10.01 -20.22
CA ALA A 59 -4.87 -8.82 -19.89
C ALA A 59 -4.00 -7.54 -19.90
N CYS A 60 -2.73 -7.64 -19.51
CA CYS A 60 -1.76 -6.56 -19.56
C CYS A 60 -1.17 -6.31 -20.95
N GLY A 61 -1.41 -7.18 -21.94
CA GLY A 61 -0.71 -7.15 -23.23
C GLY A 61 0.80 -7.35 -23.09
N GLY A 62 1.25 -7.97 -21.99
CA GLY A 62 2.65 -7.96 -21.55
C GLY A 62 2.85 -8.83 -20.32
N ARG A 63 3.72 -8.42 -19.41
CA ARG A 63 3.90 -9.12 -18.12
C ARG A 63 3.08 -8.43 -17.03
N VAL A 64 2.45 -9.23 -16.17
CA VAL A 64 1.98 -8.76 -14.87
C VAL A 64 3.15 -8.72 -13.88
N ASN A 65 3.20 -7.71 -13.02
CA ASN A 65 4.10 -7.70 -11.87
C ASN A 65 3.60 -8.72 -10.85
N VAL A 66 4.52 -9.54 -10.34
CA VAL A 66 4.22 -10.54 -9.31
C VAL A 66 4.67 -10.06 -7.94
N SER A 67 3.88 -10.38 -6.93
CA SER A 67 4.10 -9.96 -5.55
C SER A 67 3.74 -11.07 -4.57
N ILE A 68 4.33 -10.99 -3.38
CA ILE A 68 3.97 -11.87 -2.26
C ILE A 68 2.52 -11.63 -1.78
N TYR A 69 1.90 -10.51 -2.18
CA TYR A 69 0.53 -10.14 -1.83
C TYR A 69 -0.50 -10.53 -2.90
N ASP A 70 -0.05 -11.18 -3.97
CA ASP A 70 -0.94 -11.76 -4.96
C ASP A 70 -1.73 -12.90 -4.33
N ARG A 71 -3.02 -12.94 -4.65
CA ARG A 71 -3.96 -13.74 -3.87
C ARG A 71 -5.11 -14.26 -4.71
N PHE A 72 -5.55 -15.45 -4.34
CA PHE A 72 -6.81 -16.02 -4.80
C PHE A 72 -7.96 -15.48 -3.94
N ASP A 73 -8.93 -14.84 -4.57
CA ASP A 73 -10.16 -14.39 -3.94
C ASP A 73 -11.15 -15.55 -3.85
N ARG A 74 -11.29 -16.13 -2.65
CA ARG A 74 -12.16 -17.31 -2.42
C ARG A 74 -13.65 -17.00 -2.61
N ALA A 75 -14.06 -15.73 -2.55
CA ALA A 75 -15.46 -15.36 -2.71
C ALA A 75 -15.88 -15.35 -4.19
N THR A 76 -14.98 -14.92 -5.08
CA THR A 76 -15.28 -14.76 -6.51
C THR A 76 -14.61 -15.82 -7.39
N GLY A 77 -13.59 -16.51 -6.89
CA GLY A 77 -12.76 -17.40 -7.69
C GLY A 77 -11.78 -16.66 -8.60
N GLU A 78 -11.55 -15.37 -8.38
CA GLU A 78 -10.59 -14.58 -9.14
C GLU A 78 -9.18 -14.68 -8.55
N TRP A 79 -8.19 -14.40 -9.38
CA TRP A 79 -6.85 -14.08 -8.91
C TRP A 79 -6.62 -12.57 -9.00
N VAL A 80 -6.00 -12.02 -7.95
CA VAL A 80 -5.68 -10.61 -7.84
C VAL A 80 -4.17 -10.42 -7.80
N PHE A 81 -3.64 -9.76 -8.83
CA PHE A 81 -2.25 -9.35 -8.92
C PHE A 81 -2.12 -7.90 -8.46
N SER A 82 -1.50 -7.72 -7.29
CA SER A 82 -1.53 -6.47 -6.53
C SER A 82 -0.73 -5.34 -7.14
N GLU A 83 0.36 -5.67 -7.83
CA GLU A 83 1.30 -4.69 -8.41
C GLU A 83 0.99 -4.35 -9.88
N GLY A 84 -0.16 -4.81 -10.39
CA GLY A 84 -0.64 -4.47 -11.72
C GLY A 84 0.27 -4.93 -12.87
N CYS A 85 0.14 -4.26 -14.02
CA CYS A 85 0.96 -4.52 -15.20
C CYS A 85 2.37 -3.93 -15.07
N ALA A 86 3.35 -4.60 -15.71
CA ALA A 86 4.76 -4.19 -15.75
C ALA A 86 5.03 -2.96 -16.65
#